data_AF-T2T4H2-F1
#
_entry.id   AF-T2T4H2-F1
#
_cell.length_a   1.000
_cell.length_b   1.000
_cell.length_c   1.000
_cell.angle_alpha   90.00
_cell.angle_beta   90.00
_cell.angle_gamma   90.00
#
_symmetry.space_group_name_H-M   'P 1'
#
loop_
_entity.id
_entity.type
_entity.pdbx_description
1 polymer ?
#
loop_
_entity_poly.entity_id
_entity_poly.type
_entity_poly.pdbx_seq_one_letter_code
_entity_poly.pdbx_strand_id
1 'polypeptide(L)'
;MRKLFIPLLLFSALEANEKNGFFIEAGFETGLLEGTQTQEKRHTTTKNTYATYDYLPTDTILKRAANLFTDAKSISQLTFSSLSPVKVLYIGGKLTIENFLPYNLSNVKLSFTDAQGNAIDLGVIETIPKHSKIVLPGEAFDSLKEAFDKIDPYTFFLPKFEATSTSISDANTQRVFETLNKIKTNLIMKYSNENPSNFNTCPYNNNGNTKNDCWQNFTPQTAEEFTNLMLNMIAVLDSQSWGDAILNAPFEFTNSSTDCDNDLSKCVNPGVNGRVDSKVDQQYILNKQGIINNFRKKIEIDAVVLKNSGVVGLANGYGNDGEYGTLGVEAYALEPQKLFGNDLKTINLADLRTILHEFSHTKGYTHNGNMTYQRVPTGQNENGKPKDSDGLPYNVCSLYGGQGQSAFPSNYPNSIYHNCADVPAGFLGVTAAVWQQLINQNALPIDYANLSAQTNYNLNASLNTQDLANSML
;
A
#
# COMPACT_ATOMS: atom_id res chain seq x y z
N MET A 1 54.08 19.62 54.65
CA MET A 1 53.27 19.87 53.43
C MET A 1 52.09 18.91 53.42
N ARG A 2 50.88 19.41 53.10
CA ARG A 2 49.56 18.71 52.95
C ARG A 2 48.97 18.15 54.27
N LYS A 3 47.98 18.77 54.96
CA LYS A 3 46.53 19.02 54.66
C LYS A 3 45.80 17.77 54.18
N LEU A 4 44.61 17.35 54.64
CA LEU A 4 43.64 17.77 55.67
C LEU A 4 42.65 16.58 55.83
N PHE A 5 42.38 16.06 57.04
CA PHE A 5 41.11 16.07 57.80
C PHE A 5 39.78 15.63 57.15
N ILE A 6 39.22 14.53 57.68
CA ILE A 6 37.81 14.30 58.13
C ILE A 6 37.91 13.30 59.31
N PRO A 7 37.23 13.45 60.47
CA PRO A 7 35.88 12.89 60.64
C PRO A 7 34.87 13.69 61.48
N LEU A 8 33.63 13.25 61.25
CA LEU A 8 32.28 13.58 61.70
C LEU A 8 32.03 13.45 63.23
N LEU A 9 30.81 13.87 63.63
CA LEU A 9 30.02 13.67 64.88
C LEU A 9 29.90 14.96 65.73
N LEU A 10 28.76 15.42 66.27
CA LEU A 10 27.38 14.91 66.44
C LEU A 10 26.48 16.04 67.03
N PHE A 11 25.15 15.91 66.80
CA PHE A 11 23.99 16.45 67.54
C PHE A 11 23.76 17.97 67.72
N SER A 12 22.61 18.46 67.25
CA SER A 12 21.44 18.78 68.10
C SER A 12 20.23 19.22 67.25
N ALA A 13 19.06 18.72 67.62
CA ALA A 13 17.76 19.04 67.05
C ALA A 13 17.32 20.47 67.38
N LEU A 14 16.63 21.13 66.44
CA LEU A 14 15.64 22.16 66.73
C LEU A 14 14.64 22.24 65.57
N GLU A 15 13.39 21.88 65.86
CA GLU A 15 12.22 22.17 65.03
C GLU A 15 11.94 23.67 65.05
N ALA A 16 11.59 24.24 63.89
CA ALA A 16 10.99 25.58 63.82
C ALA A 16 9.70 25.49 62.99
N ASN A 17 8.62 25.86 63.67
CA ASN A 17 7.22 25.74 63.31
C ASN A 17 6.76 26.94 62.46
N GLU A 18 5.72 26.71 61.67
CA GLU A 18 5.06 27.68 60.79
C GLU A 18 4.46 28.86 61.57
N LYS A 19 4.73 30.07 61.07
CA LYS A 19 3.91 31.30 61.08
C LYS A 19 4.80 32.51 61.31
N ASN A 20 5.23 33.12 60.20
CA ASN A 20 5.36 34.57 59.99
C ASN A 20 6.13 34.80 58.68
N GLY A 21 5.42 34.68 57.55
CA GLY A 21 5.89 35.14 56.25
C GLY A 21 5.31 36.52 55.96
N PHE A 22 6.18 37.52 55.88
CA PHE A 22 5.86 38.90 55.50
C PHE A 22 5.61 38.97 53.99
N PHE A 23 4.57 39.71 53.56
CA PHE A 23 4.27 39.95 52.16
C PHE A 23 5.21 41.04 51.60
N ILE A 24 5.94 40.74 50.52
CA ILE A 24 6.47 41.75 49.61
C ILE A 24 5.70 41.62 48.30
N GLU A 25 4.76 42.54 48.10
CA GLU A 25 4.11 42.76 46.82
C GLU A 25 5.06 43.61 45.97
N ALA A 26 5.81 42.94 45.09
CA ALA A 26 6.49 43.58 43.99
C ALA A 26 5.72 43.22 42.72
N GLY A 27 4.81 44.11 42.32
CA GLY A 27 4.18 44.06 41.00
C GLY A 27 5.26 44.24 39.94
N PHE A 28 5.35 43.25 39.05
CA PHE A 28 5.98 43.42 37.75
C PHE A 28 4.97 43.04 36.67
N GLU A 29 5.02 43.86 35.64
CA GLU A 29 3.99 44.07 34.65
C GLU A 29 3.71 42.84 33.77
N THR A 30 2.50 42.83 33.25
CA THR A 30 1.92 41.87 32.32
C THR A 30 2.76 41.73 31.05
N GLY A 31 3.67 40.77 31.03
CA GLY A 31 4.16 40.15 29.81
C GLY A 31 3.26 38.97 29.46
N LEU A 32 2.40 39.11 28.45
CA LEU A 32 1.59 38.03 27.90
C LEU A 32 2.53 37.03 27.21
N LEU A 33 3.08 36.10 27.97
CA LEU A 33 3.75 34.91 27.43
C LEU A 33 2.65 33.92 27.08
N GLU A 34 2.34 33.84 25.79
CA GLU A 34 1.48 32.81 25.19
C GLU A 34 2.24 31.47 25.23
N GLY A 35 2.36 30.91 26.44
CA GLY A 35 2.78 29.54 26.63
C GLY A 35 1.61 28.64 26.27
N THR A 36 1.67 27.99 25.11
CA THR A 36 0.76 26.89 24.78
C THR A 36 1.00 25.78 25.79
N GLN A 37 0.19 25.75 26.85
CA GLN A 37 0.18 24.65 27.79
C GLN A 37 -0.43 23.47 27.04
N THR A 38 0.40 22.57 26.55
CA THR A 38 -0.05 21.26 26.04
C THR A 38 -0.65 20.52 27.22
N GLN A 39 -1.94 20.73 27.49
CA GLN A 39 -2.68 19.81 28.33
C GLN A 39 -2.63 18.46 27.63
N GLU A 40 -1.89 17.52 28.20
CA GLU A 40 -2.12 16.10 27.94
C GLU A 40 -3.61 15.86 28.21
N LYS A 41 -4.40 15.74 27.15
CA LYS A 41 -5.73 15.16 27.24
C LYS A 41 -5.51 13.76 27.81
N ARG A 42 -5.74 13.58 29.11
CA ARG A 42 -5.96 12.27 29.70
C ARG A 42 -7.17 11.69 29.01
N HIS A 43 -6.93 10.87 27.98
CA HIS A 43 -7.91 9.94 27.48
C HIS A 43 -8.22 9.02 28.65
N THR A 44 -9.33 9.29 29.35
CA THR A 44 -9.84 8.40 30.37
C THR A 44 -10.49 7.26 29.61
N THR A 45 -9.68 6.31 29.17
CA THR A 45 -10.15 5.09 28.53
C THR A 45 -10.91 4.32 29.60
N THR A 46 -12.23 4.21 29.45
CA THR A 46 -13.01 3.23 30.19
C THR A 46 -12.34 1.88 29.94
N LYS A 47 -11.73 1.27 30.97
CA LYS A 47 -11.26 -0.13 30.91
C LYS A 47 -12.50 -0.97 30.59
N ASN A 48 -12.77 -1.18 29.32
CA ASN A 48 -13.60 -2.31 28.91
C ASN A 48 -12.70 -3.51 29.19
N THR A 49 -12.82 -4.06 30.39
CA THR A 49 -12.31 -5.39 30.71
C THR A 49 -13.11 -6.37 29.86
N TYR A 50 -12.75 -6.48 28.59
CA TYR A 50 -13.06 -7.65 27.79
C TYR A 50 -12.25 -8.78 28.41
N ALA A 51 -12.80 -9.40 29.44
CA ALA A 51 -12.15 -10.36 30.34
C ALA A 51 -11.65 -11.65 29.64
N THR A 52 -11.64 -11.67 28.31
CA THR A 52 -11.31 -12.80 27.45
C THR A 52 -9.94 -12.67 26.79
N TYR A 53 -9.29 -11.48 26.79
CA TYR A 53 -8.02 -11.25 26.08
C TYR A 53 -6.98 -10.54 26.94
N ASP A 54 -5.71 -10.88 26.74
CA ASP A 54 -4.59 -10.00 27.10
C ASP A 54 -4.70 -8.73 26.25
N TYR A 55 -4.90 -7.59 26.92
CA TYR A 55 -5.28 -6.34 26.28
C TYR A 55 -4.21 -5.28 26.47
N LEU A 56 -3.66 -4.75 25.36
CA LEU A 56 -2.68 -3.66 25.38
C LEU A 56 -3.37 -2.31 25.14
N PRO A 57 -3.44 -1.43 26.16
CA PRO A 57 -4.07 -0.12 26.03
C PRO A 57 -3.31 0.82 25.10
N THR A 58 -4.04 1.79 24.53
CA THR A 58 -3.52 2.81 23.61
C THR A 58 -2.29 3.53 24.15
N ASP A 59 -2.30 3.97 25.40
CA ASP A 59 -1.17 4.69 26.01
C ASP A 59 0.12 3.84 26.06
N THR A 60 0.00 2.53 26.25
CA THR A 60 1.14 1.59 26.24
C THR A 60 1.73 1.48 24.84
N ILE A 61 0.87 1.47 23.82
CA ILE A 61 1.26 1.40 22.41
C ILE A 61 1.90 2.70 21.95
N LEU A 62 1.27 3.84 22.20
CA LEU A 62 1.73 5.15 21.72
C LEU A 62 3.13 5.50 22.24
N LYS A 63 3.47 5.11 23.48
CA LYS A 63 4.82 5.30 24.04
C LYS A 63 5.92 4.54 23.29
N ARG A 64 5.55 3.51 22.54
CA ARG A 64 6.47 2.60 21.82
C ARG A 64 6.28 2.66 20.30
N ALA A 65 5.44 3.57 19.82
CA ALA A 65 5.15 3.77 18.41
C ALA A 65 6.00 4.92 17.85
N ALA A 66 6.48 4.75 16.63
CA ALA A 66 7.06 5.80 15.80
C ALA A 66 6.43 5.76 14.41
N ASN A 67 6.65 6.81 13.62
CA ASN A 67 6.30 6.78 12.20
C ASN A 67 7.06 5.66 11.48
N LEU A 68 6.37 4.91 10.62
CA LEU A 68 6.95 3.85 9.80
C LEU A 68 7.77 4.44 8.66
N PHE A 69 7.17 5.37 7.92
CA PHE A 69 7.84 6.11 6.85
C PHE A 69 8.48 7.37 7.43
N THR A 70 9.81 7.41 7.46
CA THR A 70 10.59 8.50 8.09
C THR A 70 11.55 9.13 7.08
N ASP A 71 12.82 8.80 7.13
CA ASP A 71 13.82 9.27 6.18
C ASP A 71 14.05 8.22 5.08
N ALA A 72 14.65 8.66 3.98
CA ALA A 72 14.93 7.82 2.81
C ALA A 72 15.71 6.53 3.13
N LYS A 73 16.63 6.57 4.10
CA LYS A 73 17.44 5.40 4.49
C LYS A 73 16.61 4.40 5.29
N SER A 74 15.74 4.88 6.17
CA SER A 74 14.82 4.02 6.91
C SER A 74 13.77 3.40 5.98
N ILE A 75 13.21 4.19 5.06
CA ILE A 75 12.22 3.72 4.08
C ILE A 75 12.80 2.63 3.18
N SER A 76 14.05 2.77 2.72
CA SER A 76 14.68 1.77 1.83
C SER A 76 14.95 0.41 2.48
N GLN A 77 14.87 0.32 3.80
CA GLN A 77 15.00 -0.93 4.55
C GLN A 77 13.65 -1.63 4.74
N LEU A 78 12.55 -0.97 4.40
CA LEU A 78 11.22 -1.55 4.49
C LEU A 78 10.97 -2.52 3.33
N THR A 79 10.10 -3.48 3.58
CA THR A 79 9.55 -4.35 2.55
C THR A 79 8.08 -4.53 2.85
N PHE A 80 7.24 -4.08 1.92
CA PHE A 80 5.80 -4.22 1.99
C PHE A 80 5.36 -5.52 1.30
N SER A 81 4.34 -6.17 1.85
CA SER A 81 3.65 -7.28 1.19
C SER A 81 2.15 -7.05 1.24
N SER A 82 1.48 -7.24 0.10
CA SER A 82 0.01 -7.18 0.02
C SER A 82 -0.69 -8.23 0.89
N LEU A 83 0.00 -9.34 1.24
CA LEU A 83 -0.50 -10.37 2.15
C LEU A 83 -0.22 -10.07 3.63
N SER A 84 0.56 -9.03 3.93
CA SER A 84 0.82 -8.61 5.31
C SER A 84 0.91 -7.08 5.43
N PRO A 85 -0.19 -6.33 5.15
CA PRO A 85 -0.19 -4.87 5.29
C PRO A 85 -0.05 -4.40 6.75
N VAL A 86 -0.42 -5.25 7.71
CA VAL A 86 -0.02 -5.16 9.11
C VAL A 86 0.94 -6.31 9.36
N LYS A 87 2.23 -6.00 9.37
CA LYS A 87 3.30 -6.98 9.49
C LYS A 87 3.71 -7.10 10.94
N VAL A 88 3.84 -8.33 11.42
CA VAL A 88 4.27 -8.61 12.80
C VAL A 88 5.48 -9.54 12.75
N LEU A 89 6.54 -9.16 13.44
CA LEU A 89 7.81 -9.87 13.50
C LEU A 89 8.23 -10.06 14.96
N TYR A 90 8.79 -11.21 15.28
CA TYR A 90 9.43 -11.44 16.57
C TYR A 90 10.92 -11.74 16.36
N ILE A 91 11.78 -10.78 16.71
CA ILE A 91 13.23 -10.87 16.48
C ILE A 91 13.96 -10.39 17.73
N GLY A 92 14.89 -11.20 18.23
CA GLY A 92 15.75 -10.83 19.36
C GLY A 92 14.98 -10.48 20.63
N GLY A 93 13.91 -11.24 20.92
CA GLY A 93 13.08 -11.03 22.11
C GLY A 93 12.08 -9.88 21.99
N LYS A 94 11.92 -9.26 20.82
CA LYS A 94 11.06 -8.09 20.63
C LYS A 94 10.01 -8.34 19.56
N LEU A 95 8.78 -7.97 19.87
CA LEU A 95 7.67 -7.99 18.91
C LEU A 95 7.59 -6.64 18.21
N THR A 96 7.83 -6.64 16.90
CA THR A 96 7.73 -5.45 16.04
C THR A 96 6.47 -5.54 15.20
N ILE A 97 5.65 -4.49 15.23
CA ILE A 97 4.44 -4.36 14.41
C ILE A 97 4.66 -3.17 13.47
N GLU A 98 4.53 -3.41 12.17
CA GLU A 98 4.61 -2.40 11.12
C GLU A 98 3.26 -2.30 10.43
N ASN A 99 2.55 -1.18 10.63
CA ASN A 99 1.29 -0.88 9.97
C ASN A 99 1.55 0.00 8.75
N PHE A 100 1.44 -0.58 7.55
CA PHE A 100 1.60 0.13 6.27
C PHE A 100 0.31 0.84 5.83
N LEU A 101 -0.78 0.69 6.58
CA LEU A 101 -2.09 1.21 6.21
C LEU A 101 -2.28 2.65 6.69
N PRO A 102 -3.05 3.47 5.95
CA PRO A 102 -3.36 4.84 6.32
C PRO A 102 -4.47 4.93 7.39
N TYR A 103 -4.69 3.86 8.16
CA TYR A 103 -5.74 3.75 9.16
C TYR A 103 -5.18 3.49 10.56
N ASN A 104 -5.76 4.18 11.55
CA ASN A 104 -5.66 3.75 12.93
C ASN A 104 -6.60 2.56 13.09
N LEU A 105 -6.04 1.39 13.41
CA LEU A 105 -6.80 0.15 13.53
C LEU A 105 -7.18 -0.08 15.00
N SER A 106 -8.46 -0.27 15.27
CA SER A 106 -8.99 -0.40 16.62
C SER A 106 -9.26 -1.85 17.01
N ASN A 107 -8.86 -2.23 18.22
CA ASN A 107 -9.06 -3.54 18.85
C ASN A 107 -8.64 -4.70 17.93
N VAL A 108 -7.38 -4.68 17.50
CA VAL A 108 -6.81 -5.68 16.59
C VAL A 108 -6.26 -6.85 17.39
N LYS A 109 -6.72 -8.06 17.05
CA LYS A 109 -6.18 -9.30 17.62
C LYS A 109 -4.88 -9.68 16.92
N LEU A 110 -3.86 -10.00 17.70
CA LEU A 110 -2.64 -10.65 17.22
C LEU A 110 -2.68 -12.14 17.57
N SER A 111 -2.28 -12.96 16.62
CA SER A 111 -2.12 -14.40 16.78
C SER A 111 -0.91 -14.89 16.00
N PHE A 112 -0.42 -16.09 16.29
CA PHE A 112 0.52 -16.76 15.41
C PHE A 112 0.19 -18.24 15.30
N THR A 113 0.60 -18.88 14.20
CA THR A 113 0.51 -20.33 14.06
C THR A 113 1.77 -20.97 14.60
N ASP A 114 1.66 -21.91 15.54
CA ASP A 114 2.78 -22.67 16.14
C ASP A 114 3.37 -23.74 15.19
N ALA A 115 4.40 -24.45 15.63
CA ALA A 115 5.07 -25.49 14.83
C ALA A 115 4.16 -26.71 14.54
N GLN A 116 3.09 -26.87 15.30
CA GLN A 116 2.10 -27.94 15.17
C GLN A 116 0.90 -27.51 14.31
N GLY A 117 0.86 -26.25 13.85
CA GLY A 117 -0.21 -25.70 13.03
C GLY A 117 -1.39 -25.13 13.83
N ASN A 118 -1.27 -25.01 15.15
CA ASN A 118 -2.32 -24.41 15.99
C ASN A 118 -2.18 -22.89 16.00
N ALA A 119 -3.30 -22.19 15.86
CA ALA A 119 -3.34 -20.75 16.10
C ALA A 119 -3.31 -20.46 17.61
N ILE A 120 -2.31 -19.71 18.04
CA ILE A 120 -2.15 -19.19 19.40
C ILE A 120 -2.52 -17.72 19.39
N ASP A 121 -3.55 -17.37 20.14
CA ASP A 121 -3.98 -15.98 20.33
C ASP A 121 -3.04 -15.30 21.34
N LEU A 122 -2.43 -14.18 20.93
CA LEU A 122 -1.55 -13.40 21.79
C LEU A 122 -2.32 -12.45 22.67
N GLY A 123 -3.29 -11.76 22.08
CA GLY A 123 -4.06 -10.72 22.74
C GLY A 123 -4.61 -9.70 21.75
N VAL A 124 -5.21 -8.65 22.29
CA VAL A 124 -5.81 -7.56 21.53
C VAL A 124 -5.07 -6.25 21.81
N ILE A 125 -4.73 -5.53 20.75
CA ILE A 125 -4.16 -4.19 20.80
C ILE A 125 -5.29 -3.19 20.58
N GLU A 126 -5.47 -2.27 21.54
CA GLU A 126 -6.56 -1.28 21.48
C GLU A 126 -6.48 -0.40 20.25
N THR A 127 -5.29 0.10 19.93
CA THR A 127 -5.05 0.96 18.77
C THR A 127 -3.69 0.64 18.16
N ILE A 128 -3.67 0.35 16.86
CA ILE A 128 -2.45 0.35 16.03
C ILE A 128 -2.52 1.61 15.16
N PRO A 129 -1.71 2.65 15.42
CA PRO A 129 -1.76 3.88 14.64
C PRO A 129 -1.44 3.66 13.17
N LYS A 130 -1.98 4.51 12.27
CA LYS A 130 -1.63 4.51 10.85
C LYS A 130 -0.14 4.71 10.63
N HIS A 131 0.40 4.12 9.57
CA HIS A 131 1.81 4.29 9.14
C HIS A 131 2.79 4.26 10.30
N SER A 132 2.67 3.26 11.17
CA SER A 132 3.42 3.21 12.42
C SER A 132 4.27 1.96 12.53
N LYS A 133 5.38 2.11 13.25
CA LYS A 133 6.24 1.04 13.71
C LYS A 133 6.21 1.00 15.24
N ILE A 134 5.76 -0.12 15.79
CA ILE A 134 5.63 -0.34 17.23
C ILE A 134 6.62 -1.43 17.62
N VAL A 135 7.43 -1.19 18.64
CA VAL A 135 8.34 -2.22 19.20
C VAL A 135 7.95 -2.50 20.64
N LEU A 136 7.46 -3.70 20.88
CA LEU A 136 7.05 -4.19 22.19
C LEU A 136 8.10 -5.15 22.76
N PRO A 137 8.30 -5.17 24.09
CA PRO A 137 9.08 -6.21 24.74
C PRO A 137 8.41 -7.58 24.52
N GLY A 138 9.19 -8.66 24.54
CA GLY A 138 8.68 -10.02 24.34
C GLY A 138 7.70 -10.46 25.42
N GLU A 139 7.79 -9.85 26.60
CA GLU A 139 6.90 -10.05 27.74
C GLU A 139 5.63 -9.20 27.66
N ALA A 140 5.38 -8.50 26.55
CA ALA A 140 4.16 -7.71 26.38
C ALA A 140 2.88 -8.57 26.34
N PHE A 141 3.03 -9.87 26.05
CA PHE A 141 1.95 -10.86 26.08
C PHE A 141 2.43 -12.10 26.85
N ASP A 142 1.69 -12.52 27.87
CA ASP A 142 2.05 -13.68 28.70
C ASP A 142 2.05 -14.97 27.86
N SER A 143 1.07 -15.07 26.95
CA SER A 143 0.96 -16.14 25.95
C SER A 143 2.17 -16.27 25.03
N LEU A 144 2.86 -15.17 24.73
CA LEU A 144 4.06 -15.18 23.91
C LEU A 144 5.21 -15.87 24.67
N LYS A 145 5.42 -15.48 25.93
CA LYS A 145 6.42 -16.12 26.81
C LYS A 145 6.15 -17.62 26.96
N GLU A 146 4.91 -18.00 27.29
CA GLU A 146 4.55 -19.41 27.47
C GLU A 146 4.75 -20.25 26.21
N ALA A 147 4.54 -19.67 25.02
CA ALA A 147 4.70 -20.40 23.78
C ALA A 147 6.16 -20.51 23.34
N PHE A 148 6.98 -19.46 23.51
CA PHE A 148 8.42 -19.53 23.23
C PHE A 148 9.20 -20.36 24.26
N ASP A 149 8.77 -20.40 25.52
CA ASP A 149 9.34 -21.30 26.54
C ASP A 149 9.14 -22.80 26.19
N LYS A 150 8.17 -23.11 25.33
CA LYS A 150 7.86 -24.48 24.86
C LYS A 150 8.53 -24.84 23.53
N ILE A 151 9.16 -23.88 22.86
CA ILE A 151 9.87 -24.12 21.59
C ILE A 151 11.31 -24.53 21.94
N ASP A 152 11.75 -25.67 21.42
CA ASP A 152 13.13 -26.13 21.59
C ASP A 152 14.08 -25.07 20.97
N PRO A 153 15.12 -24.59 21.70
CA PRO A 153 16.08 -23.62 21.18
C PRO A 153 16.79 -24.05 19.89
N TYR A 154 16.73 -25.33 19.51
CA TYR A 154 17.28 -25.86 18.25
C TYR A 154 16.25 -26.01 17.12
N THR A 155 14.96 -25.75 17.37
CA THR A 155 13.96 -25.65 16.30
C THR A 155 14.07 -24.29 15.63
N PHE A 156 14.49 -24.28 14.35
CA PHE A 156 14.40 -23.10 13.50
C PHE A 156 12.93 -22.87 13.11
N PHE A 157 12.16 -22.34 14.07
CA PHE A 157 10.75 -22.03 13.91
C PHE A 157 10.56 -20.52 13.83
N LEU A 158 10.03 -20.05 12.71
CA LEU A 158 9.63 -18.66 12.51
C LEU A 158 8.11 -18.59 12.53
N PRO A 159 7.48 -18.19 13.66
CA PRO A 159 6.04 -18.14 13.74
C PRO A 159 5.47 -17.17 12.69
N LYS A 160 4.44 -17.62 11.98
CA LYS A 160 3.67 -16.76 11.10
C LYS A 160 2.65 -16.02 11.96
N PHE A 161 2.92 -14.75 12.22
CA PHE A 161 2.00 -13.87 12.93
C PHE A 161 0.93 -13.34 11.97
N GLU A 162 -0.26 -13.11 12.53
CA GLU A 162 -1.41 -12.55 11.83
C GLU A 162 -2.08 -11.49 12.71
N ALA A 163 -2.54 -10.43 12.05
CA ALA A 163 -3.35 -9.39 12.65
C ALA A 163 -4.76 -9.50 12.08
N THR A 164 -5.78 -9.48 12.93
CA THR A 164 -7.19 -9.61 12.53
C THR A 164 -8.08 -8.63 13.31
N SER A 165 -9.18 -8.21 12.71
CA SER A 165 -10.22 -7.48 13.44
C SER A 165 -10.91 -8.37 14.46
N THR A 166 -11.53 -7.75 15.45
CA THR A 166 -12.40 -8.40 16.44
C THR A 166 -13.84 -7.91 16.28
N SER A 167 -14.79 -8.55 16.96
CA SER A 167 -16.19 -8.10 17.00
C SER A 167 -16.37 -6.72 17.65
N ILE A 168 -15.37 -6.26 18.39
CA ILE A 168 -15.36 -4.96 19.09
C ILE A 168 -14.49 -3.91 18.37
N SER A 169 -13.82 -4.29 17.28
CA SER A 169 -13.18 -3.33 16.37
C SER A 169 -14.22 -2.35 15.83
N ASP A 170 -13.83 -1.11 15.55
CA ASP A 170 -14.72 -0.18 14.87
C ASP A 170 -15.06 -0.65 13.44
N ALA A 171 -16.13 -0.07 12.87
CA ALA A 171 -16.63 -0.46 11.55
C ALA A 171 -15.58 -0.30 10.44
N ASN A 172 -14.71 0.71 10.52
CA ASN A 172 -13.68 0.91 9.50
C ASN A 172 -12.59 -0.18 9.60
N THR A 173 -12.15 -0.53 10.79
CA THR A 173 -11.17 -1.59 11.04
C THR A 173 -11.72 -2.93 10.57
N GLN A 174 -12.98 -3.26 10.88
CA GLN A 174 -13.63 -4.48 10.38
C GLN A 174 -13.65 -4.51 8.85
N ARG A 175 -14.13 -3.43 8.21
CA ARG A 175 -14.15 -3.29 6.74
C ARG A 175 -12.77 -3.46 6.11
N VAL A 176 -11.75 -2.81 6.68
CA VAL A 176 -10.36 -2.92 6.20
C VAL A 176 -9.94 -4.38 6.24
N PHE A 177 -10.01 -5.07 7.38
CA PHE A 177 -9.60 -6.47 7.47
C PHE A 177 -10.43 -7.42 6.58
N GLU A 178 -11.73 -7.17 6.42
CA GLU A 178 -12.57 -7.93 5.47
C GLU A 178 -12.09 -7.79 4.03
N THR A 179 -11.68 -6.60 3.60
CA THR A 179 -11.11 -6.39 2.26
C THR A 179 -9.72 -7.00 2.12
N LEU A 180 -8.86 -6.85 3.13
CA LEU A 180 -7.51 -7.43 3.13
C LEU A 180 -7.53 -8.96 3.06
N ASN A 181 -8.48 -9.61 3.76
CA ASN A 181 -8.62 -11.07 3.75
C ASN A 181 -9.00 -11.65 2.38
N LYS A 182 -9.49 -10.82 1.45
CA LYS A 182 -9.81 -11.22 0.07
C LYS A 182 -8.58 -11.20 -0.84
N ILE A 183 -7.50 -10.52 -0.45
CA ILE A 183 -6.25 -10.49 -1.21
C ILE A 183 -5.57 -11.87 -1.13
N LYS A 184 -5.07 -12.35 -2.27
CA LYS A 184 -4.39 -13.63 -2.47
C LYS A 184 -3.09 -13.48 -3.25
N THR A 185 -2.99 -12.48 -4.11
CA THR A 185 -1.79 -12.20 -4.86
C THR A 185 -0.74 -11.57 -3.95
N ASN A 186 0.44 -12.19 -3.92
CA ASN A 186 1.58 -11.68 -3.16
C ASN A 186 2.40 -10.71 -4.02
N LEU A 187 2.11 -9.42 -3.89
CA LEU A 187 2.99 -8.35 -4.31
C LEU A 187 3.94 -8.07 -3.15
N ILE A 188 5.23 -8.16 -3.42
CA ILE A 188 6.28 -7.68 -2.51
C ILE A 188 6.85 -6.40 -3.11
N MET A 189 6.84 -5.32 -2.35
CA MET A 189 7.37 -4.03 -2.79
C MET A 189 8.57 -3.63 -1.93
N LYS A 190 9.69 -3.35 -2.60
CA LYS A 190 10.89 -2.76 -2.02
C LYS A 190 10.97 -1.29 -2.44
N TYR A 191 11.41 -0.43 -1.54
CA TYR A 191 11.53 1.00 -1.78
C TYR A 191 12.96 1.32 -2.19
N SER A 192 13.20 1.57 -3.47
CA SER A 192 14.55 1.90 -3.93
C SER A 192 14.96 3.32 -3.53
N ASN A 193 16.15 3.46 -2.95
CA ASN A 193 16.80 4.73 -2.65
C ASN A 193 18.15 4.90 -3.36
N GLU A 194 18.46 3.99 -4.29
CA GLU A 194 19.65 4.04 -5.11
C GLU A 194 19.24 4.18 -6.57
N ASN A 195 20.20 4.61 -7.39
CA ASN A 195 19.99 4.73 -8.83
C ASN A 195 19.62 3.34 -9.38
N PRO A 196 18.43 3.16 -9.97
CA PRO A 196 18.05 1.86 -10.52
C PRO A 196 19.02 1.49 -11.64
N SER A 197 19.85 0.48 -11.38
CA SER A 197 20.89 0.02 -12.30
C SER A 197 20.32 -0.77 -13.48
N ASN A 198 19.05 -1.16 -13.39
CA ASN A 198 18.38 -2.08 -14.29
C ASN A 198 17.50 -1.39 -15.35
N PHE A 199 17.27 -0.07 -15.26
CA PHE A 199 16.64 0.69 -16.34
C PHE A 199 17.02 2.18 -16.34
N ASN A 200 17.00 2.80 -17.52
CA ASN A 200 17.28 4.23 -17.65
C ASN A 200 16.04 5.04 -17.23
N THR A 201 16.19 5.87 -16.19
CA THR A 201 15.17 6.79 -15.67
C THR A 201 15.09 8.10 -16.44
N CYS A 202 16.09 8.42 -17.28
CA CYS A 202 16.12 9.60 -18.15
C CYS A 202 16.00 9.26 -19.65
N PRO A 203 15.08 8.39 -20.13
CA PRO A 203 15.09 7.96 -21.53
C PRO A 203 14.81 9.11 -22.52
N TYR A 204 14.02 10.11 -22.10
CA TYR A 204 13.58 11.23 -22.96
C TYR A 204 14.23 12.58 -22.64
N ASN A 205 15.08 12.64 -21.62
CA ASN A 205 15.80 13.85 -21.21
C ASN A 205 17.25 13.92 -21.76
N ASN A 206 17.53 13.10 -22.78
CA ASN A 206 18.86 12.93 -23.37
C ASN A 206 19.26 14.10 -24.30
N ASN A 207 19.37 15.31 -23.76
CA ASN A 207 20.05 16.45 -24.40
C ASN A 207 21.60 16.34 -24.30
N GLY A 208 22.16 15.13 -24.43
CA GLY A 208 23.57 14.83 -24.16
C GLY A 208 23.92 14.56 -22.69
N ASN A 209 22.92 14.44 -21.81
CA ASN A 209 23.11 14.05 -20.42
C ASN A 209 23.33 12.52 -20.33
N THR A 210 24.51 12.08 -19.89
CA THR A 210 24.83 10.65 -19.71
C THR A 210 24.51 10.14 -18.31
N LYS A 211 23.97 11.00 -17.43
CA LYS A 211 23.67 10.65 -16.04
C LYS A 211 22.22 10.21 -15.90
N ASN A 212 22.04 8.98 -15.42
CA ASN A 212 20.74 8.42 -15.06
C ASN A 212 20.31 8.99 -13.70
N ASP A 213 19.88 10.25 -13.65
CA ASP A 213 19.59 11.00 -12.41
C ASP A 213 18.14 11.50 -12.28
N CYS A 214 17.24 11.07 -13.17
CA CYS A 214 15.81 11.41 -13.19
C CYS A 214 14.98 10.57 -12.21
N TRP A 215 15.54 10.35 -11.03
CA TRP A 215 14.92 9.66 -9.91
C TRP A 215 15.20 10.41 -8.61
N GLN A 216 14.41 10.13 -7.59
CA GLN A 216 14.56 10.69 -6.25
C GLN A 216 14.34 9.63 -5.18
N ASN A 217 14.89 9.90 -4.01
CA ASN A 217 14.58 9.12 -2.82
C ASN A 217 13.09 9.24 -2.47
N PHE A 218 12.55 8.17 -1.89
CA PHE A 218 11.23 8.24 -1.26
C PHE A 218 11.21 9.28 -0.13
N THR A 219 10.10 10.01 -0.08
CA THR A 219 9.68 10.79 1.08
C THR A 219 8.61 9.98 1.84
N PRO A 220 8.26 10.34 3.08
CA PRO A 220 7.12 9.72 3.76
C PRO A 220 5.85 9.71 2.94
N GLN A 221 5.57 10.84 2.27
CA GLN A 221 4.37 11.01 1.46
C GLN A 221 4.38 10.07 0.25
N THR A 222 5.45 10.05 -0.55
CA THR A 222 5.49 9.19 -1.73
C THR A 222 5.52 7.72 -1.36
N ALA A 223 6.13 7.33 -0.23
CA ALA A 223 6.08 5.96 0.27
C ALA A 223 4.65 5.55 0.66
N GLU A 224 3.91 6.42 1.35
CA GLU A 224 2.49 6.21 1.67
C GLU A 224 1.64 6.07 0.40
N GLU A 225 1.71 7.04 -0.51
CA GLU A 225 0.87 7.09 -1.72
C GLU A 225 1.12 5.89 -2.64
N PHE A 226 2.39 5.53 -2.85
CA PHE A 226 2.77 4.37 -3.66
C PHE A 226 2.26 3.07 -3.02
N THR A 227 2.47 2.89 -1.71
CA THR A 227 2.00 1.69 -0.99
C THR A 227 0.48 1.53 -1.07
N ASN A 228 -0.24 2.62 -0.83
CA ASN A 228 -1.71 2.65 -0.88
C ASN A 228 -2.23 2.31 -2.28
N LEU A 229 -1.62 2.90 -3.32
CA LEU A 229 -1.99 2.65 -4.70
C LEU A 229 -1.79 1.20 -5.09
N MET A 230 -0.62 0.64 -4.76
CA MET A 230 -0.29 -0.74 -5.08
C MET A 230 -1.20 -1.72 -4.35
N LEU A 231 -1.53 -1.47 -3.08
CA LEU A 231 -2.45 -2.31 -2.31
C LEU A 231 -3.86 -2.31 -2.93
N ASN A 232 -4.40 -1.15 -3.31
CA ASN A 232 -5.69 -1.07 -3.99
C ASN A 232 -5.65 -1.75 -5.37
N MET A 233 -4.58 -1.56 -6.14
CA MET A 233 -4.43 -2.21 -7.45
C MET A 233 -4.48 -3.73 -7.32
N ILE A 234 -3.75 -4.31 -6.36
CA ILE A 234 -3.78 -5.75 -6.14
C ILE A 234 -5.17 -6.21 -5.68
N ALA A 235 -5.85 -5.46 -4.81
CA ALA A 235 -7.22 -5.78 -4.40
C ALA A 235 -8.20 -5.77 -5.59
N VAL A 236 -8.03 -4.88 -6.56
CA VAL A 236 -8.82 -4.86 -7.81
C VAL A 236 -8.56 -6.13 -8.61
N LEU A 237 -7.29 -6.48 -8.85
CA LEU A 237 -6.91 -7.66 -9.65
C LEU A 237 -7.34 -8.98 -8.98
N ASP A 238 -7.35 -9.04 -7.65
CA ASP A 238 -7.86 -10.20 -6.90
C ASP A 238 -9.38 -10.25 -6.79
N SER A 239 -10.07 -9.14 -7.08
CA SER A 239 -11.53 -9.10 -6.99
C SER A 239 -12.19 -10.09 -7.94
N GLN A 240 -13.31 -10.64 -7.51
CA GLN A 240 -14.13 -11.48 -8.37
C GLN A 240 -14.61 -10.70 -9.60
N SER A 241 -15.07 -9.45 -9.42
CA SER A 241 -15.51 -8.58 -10.51
C SER A 241 -14.47 -8.44 -11.62
N TRP A 242 -13.18 -8.30 -11.29
CA TRP A 242 -12.13 -8.19 -12.29
C TRP A 242 -11.92 -9.50 -13.05
N GLY A 243 -11.83 -10.62 -12.33
CA GLY A 243 -11.71 -11.94 -12.97
C GLY A 243 -12.88 -12.24 -13.92
N ASP A 244 -14.10 -11.99 -13.46
CA ASP A 244 -15.31 -12.20 -14.25
C ASP A 244 -15.35 -11.24 -15.45
N ALA A 245 -14.92 -9.99 -15.30
CA ALA A 245 -14.84 -9.04 -16.41
C ALA A 245 -13.82 -9.45 -17.48
N ILE A 246 -12.67 -10.00 -17.11
CA ILE A 246 -11.69 -10.52 -18.07
C ILE A 246 -12.23 -11.75 -18.80
N LEU A 247 -12.83 -12.71 -18.07
CA LEU A 247 -13.42 -13.91 -18.67
C LEU A 247 -14.57 -13.57 -19.64
N ASN A 248 -15.42 -12.62 -19.27
CA ASN A 248 -16.59 -12.23 -20.04
C ASN A 248 -16.34 -11.10 -21.03
N ALA A 249 -15.10 -10.61 -21.18
CA ALA A 249 -14.78 -9.53 -22.12
C ALA A 249 -15.31 -9.85 -23.53
N PRO A 250 -16.16 -8.99 -24.12
CA PRO A 250 -16.80 -9.28 -25.40
C PRO A 250 -15.89 -9.03 -26.62
N PHE A 251 -14.60 -8.86 -26.37
CA PHE A 251 -13.53 -8.59 -27.32
C PHE A 251 -12.32 -9.52 -27.07
N GLU A 252 -11.35 -9.49 -27.97
CA GLU A 252 -10.10 -10.27 -27.89
C GLU A 252 -8.98 -9.48 -27.23
N PHE A 253 -8.30 -10.09 -26.26
CA PHE A 253 -7.05 -9.57 -25.72
C PHE A 253 -5.89 -10.05 -26.57
N THR A 254 -4.92 -9.19 -26.84
CA THR A 254 -3.78 -9.51 -27.70
C THR A 254 -2.47 -9.00 -27.15
N ASN A 255 -1.38 -9.71 -27.46
CA ASN A 255 -0.03 -9.26 -27.16
C ASN A 255 0.98 -9.89 -28.13
N SER A 256 1.86 -9.08 -28.71
CA SER A 256 2.94 -9.52 -29.59
C SER A 256 4.28 -8.98 -29.11
N SER A 257 5.33 -9.80 -29.16
CA SER A 257 6.70 -9.36 -28.84
C SER A 257 7.30 -8.42 -29.90
N THR A 258 6.66 -8.30 -31.06
CA THR A 258 7.17 -7.50 -32.17
C THR A 258 6.74 -6.05 -32.01
N ASP A 259 7.70 -5.12 -32.03
CA ASP A 259 7.39 -3.69 -32.10
C ASP A 259 6.68 -3.37 -33.42
N CYS A 260 5.62 -2.56 -33.35
CA CYS A 260 4.84 -2.15 -34.50
C CYS A 260 4.84 -0.63 -34.73
N ASP A 261 5.62 0.13 -33.94
CA ASP A 261 5.72 1.60 -34.03
C ASP A 261 6.16 2.10 -35.42
N ASN A 262 7.00 1.31 -36.11
CA ASN A 262 7.56 1.65 -37.42
C ASN A 262 6.89 0.89 -38.58
N ASP A 263 6.05 -0.11 -38.28
CA ASP A 263 5.38 -0.94 -39.28
C ASP A 263 4.02 -1.39 -38.75
N LEU A 264 3.00 -0.61 -39.13
CA LEU A 264 1.62 -0.79 -38.68
C LEU A 264 1.01 -2.12 -39.15
N SER A 265 1.55 -2.73 -40.20
CA SER A 265 1.09 -4.04 -40.67
C SER A 265 1.40 -5.17 -39.67
N LYS A 266 2.28 -4.92 -38.69
CA LYS A 266 2.63 -5.84 -37.61
C LYS A 266 1.86 -5.57 -36.32
N CYS A 267 1.02 -4.54 -36.28
CA CYS A 267 0.24 -4.23 -35.08
C CYS A 267 -0.91 -5.23 -34.92
N VAL A 268 -0.98 -5.89 -33.76
CA VAL A 268 -1.95 -6.96 -33.47
C VAL A 268 -3.11 -6.42 -32.65
N ASN A 269 -3.71 -5.32 -33.08
CA ASN A 269 -4.73 -4.61 -32.32
C ASN A 269 -6.13 -5.06 -32.76
N PRO A 270 -7.06 -5.34 -31.81
CA PRO A 270 -8.44 -5.58 -32.19
C PRO A 270 -9.04 -4.36 -32.89
N GLY A 271 -9.89 -4.61 -33.89
CA GLY A 271 -10.70 -3.60 -34.55
C GLY A 271 -11.67 -2.90 -33.60
N VAL A 272 -12.41 -1.90 -34.10
CA VAL A 272 -13.46 -1.21 -33.34
C VAL A 272 -14.52 -2.20 -32.81
N ASN A 273 -14.72 -3.30 -33.53
CA ASN A 273 -15.60 -4.41 -33.15
C ASN A 273 -15.00 -5.36 -32.09
N GLY A 274 -13.80 -5.06 -31.57
CA GLY A 274 -13.13 -5.88 -30.56
C GLY A 274 -12.55 -7.20 -31.06
N ARG A 275 -12.34 -7.37 -32.38
CA ARG A 275 -11.77 -8.59 -32.97
C ARG A 275 -10.55 -8.29 -33.82
N VAL A 276 -9.56 -9.18 -33.80
CA VAL A 276 -8.38 -9.08 -34.67
C VAL A 276 -8.68 -9.52 -36.11
N ASP A 277 -7.78 -9.23 -37.05
CA ASP A 277 -7.89 -9.82 -38.38
C ASP A 277 -7.63 -11.33 -38.32
N SER A 278 -8.65 -12.09 -38.73
CA SER A 278 -8.66 -13.55 -38.77
C SER A 278 -7.50 -14.21 -39.53
N LYS A 279 -6.80 -13.49 -40.42
CA LYS A 279 -5.77 -14.08 -41.29
C LYS A 279 -4.34 -14.00 -40.75
N VAL A 280 -4.07 -13.10 -39.81
CA VAL A 280 -2.69 -12.76 -39.40
C VAL A 280 -2.51 -12.77 -37.88
N ASP A 281 -3.55 -12.47 -37.12
CA ASP A 281 -3.36 -12.07 -35.73
C ASP A 281 -3.87 -13.08 -34.69
N GLN A 282 -4.53 -14.16 -35.14
CA GLN A 282 -5.14 -15.14 -34.24
C GLN A 282 -4.16 -15.79 -33.27
N GLN A 283 -2.89 -15.95 -33.67
CA GLN A 283 -1.84 -16.51 -32.82
C GLN A 283 -1.45 -15.61 -31.63
N TYR A 284 -1.77 -14.31 -31.71
CA TYR A 284 -1.47 -13.33 -30.66
C TYR A 284 -2.62 -13.12 -29.68
N ILE A 285 -3.76 -13.80 -29.91
CA ILE A 285 -4.90 -13.76 -28.99
C ILE A 285 -4.52 -14.48 -27.70
N LEU A 286 -4.69 -13.76 -26.59
CA LEU A 286 -4.39 -14.25 -25.26
C LEU A 286 -5.53 -15.10 -24.71
N ASN A 287 -5.15 -16.17 -24.02
CA ASN A 287 -6.09 -16.92 -23.19
C ASN A 287 -6.51 -16.06 -21.98
N LYS A 288 -7.82 -15.82 -21.83
CA LYS A 288 -8.38 -14.98 -20.76
C LYS A 288 -8.07 -15.48 -19.34
N GLN A 289 -8.10 -16.79 -19.11
CA GLN A 289 -7.69 -17.35 -17.82
C GLN A 289 -6.18 -17.18 -17.59
N GLY A 290 -5.38 -17.30 -18.65
CA GLY A 290 -3.95 -17.00 -18.63
C GLY A 290 -3.65 -15.56 -18.19
N ILE A 291 -4.43 -14.58 -18.65
CA ILE A 291 -4.32 -13.18 -18.22
C ILE A 291 -4.55 -13.07 -16.71
N ILE A 292 -5.63 -13.66 -16.21
CA ILE A 292 -5.96 -13.64 -14.78
C ILE A 292 -4.84 -14.28 -13.96
N ASN A 293 -4.35 -15.44 -14.39
CA ASN A 293 -3.29 -16.16 -13.70
C ASN A 293 -1.98 -15.35 -13.68
N ASN A 294 -1.65 -14.66 -14.77
CA ASN A 294 -0.42 -13.85 -14.87
C ASN A 294 -0.48 -12.64 -13.91
N PHE A 295 -1.56 -11.86 -13.94
CA PHE A 295 -1.71 -10.71 -13.03
C PHE A 295 -1.80 -11.13 -11.56
N ARG A 296 -2.34 -12.32 -11.26
CA ARG A 296 -2.40 -12.90 -9.90
C ARG A 296 -1.17 -13.70 -9.48
N LYS A 297 -0.13 -13.79 -10.34
CA LYS A 297 1.15 -14.40 -9.97
C LYS A 297 1.89 -13.52 -8.96
N LYS A 298 2.60 -14.14 -8.00
CA LYS A 298 3.55 -13.46 -7.12
C LYS A 298 4.49 -12.58 -7.95
N ILE A 299 4.75 -11.37 -7.49
CA ILE A 299 5.73 -10.48 -8.09
C ILE A 299 6.48 -9.69 -7.02
N GLU A 300 7.79 -9.53 -7.19
CA GLU A 300 8.60 -8.59 -6.42
C GLU A 300 8.88 -7.34 -7.26
N ILE A 301 8.47 -6.18 -6.76
CA ILE A 301 8.67 -4.88 -7.41
C ILE A 301 9.68 -4.07 -6.62
N ASP A 302 10.74 -3.64 -7.32
CA ASP A 302 11.56 -2.51 -6.88
C ASP A 302 10.84 -1.22 -7.32
N ALA A 303 10.23 -0.52 -6.36
CA ALA A 303 9.54 0.73 -6.61
C ALA A 303 10.56 1.89 -6.64
N VAL A 304 10.40 2.79 -7.61
CA VAL A 304 11.27 3.96 -7.81
C VAL A 304 10.41 5.21 -7.94
N VAL A 305 10.80 6.31 -7.30
CA VAL A 305 10.17 7.61 -7.52
C VAL A 305 10.96 8.36 -8.59
N LEU A 306 10.31 8.69 -9.69
CA LEU A 306 10.91 9.46 -10.78
C LEU A 306 10.86 10.97 -10.47
N LYS A 307 11.74 11.72 -11.14
CA LYS A 307 11.70 13.17 -11.20
C LYS A 307 12.16 13.64 -12.57
N ASN A 308 11.41 14.54 -13.21
CA ASN A 308 11.81 15.17 -14.48
C ASN A 308 12.29 14.16 -15.54
N SER A 309 11.70 12.97 -15.58
CA SER A 309 12.11 11.86 -16.46
C SER A 309 11.67 12.06 -17.92
N GLY A 310 10.71 12.98 -18.13
CA GLY A 310 10.06 13.20 -19.43
C GLY A 310 8.87 12.26 -19.68
N VAL A 311 8.56 11.37 -18.73
CA VAL A 311 7.43 10.44 -18.74
C VAL A 311 6.74 10.42 -17.38
N VAL A 312 5.54 9.85 -17.31
CA VAL A 312 4.78 9.71 -16.06
C VAL A 312 5.22 8.47 -15.27
N GLY A 313 5.61 7.40 -15.97
CA GLY A 313 6.10 6.17 -15.38
C GLY A 313 7.03 5.43 -16.32
N LEU A 314 7.72 4.44 -15.77
CA LEU A 314 8.62 3.54 -16.48
C LEU A 314 8.65 2.21 -15.76
N ALA A 315 8.62 1.11 -16.51
CA ALA A 315 8.76 -0.20 -15.90
C ALA A 315 9.52 -1.19 -16.78
N ASN A 316 10.07 -2.20 -16.10
CA ASN A 316 10.65 -3.38 -16.72
C ASN A 316 10.26 -4.61 -15.90
N GLY A 317 9.93 -5.70 -16.60
CA GLY A 317 9.79 -7.03 -16.03
C GLY A 317 11.04 -7.88 -16.27
N TYR A 318 11.40 -8.72 -15.30
CA TYR A 318 12.53 -9.63 -15.36
C TYR A 318 12.16 -11.04 -14.88
N GLY A 319 12.97 -12.02 -15.25
CA GLY A 319 12.73 -13.44 -14.95
C GLY A 319 11.74 -14.10 -15.92
N ASN A 320 11.36 -15.35 -15.63
CA ASN A 320 10.36 -16.06 -16.41
C ASN A 320 8.95 -15.59 -16.02
N ASP A 321 8.27 -14.90 -16.93
CA ASP A 321 6.88 -14.45 -16.76
C ASP A 321 6.64 -13.50 -15.57
N GLY A 322 7.45 -12.44 -15.42
CA GLY A 322 7.14 -11.31 -14.52
C GLY A 322 7.21 -11.61 -13.02
N GLU A 323 8.21 -12.39 -12.59
CA GLU A 323 8.47 -12.68 -11.17
C GLU A 323 9.08 -11.50 -10.42
N TYR A 324 9.86 -10.71 -11.15
CA TYR A 324 10.52 -9.51 -10.67
C TYR A 324 10.20 -8.37 -11.61
N GLY A 325 10.11 -7.16 -11.09
CA GLY A 325 9.97 -5.98 -11.91
C GLY A 325 10.47 -4.74 -11.20
N THR A 326 10.58 -3.69 -11.97
CA THR A 326 10.85 -2.36 -11.44
C THR A 326 9.80 -1.43 -11.99
N LEU A 327 9.27 -0.59 -11.10
CA LEU A 327 8.18 0.33 -11.42
C LEU A 327 8.56 1.71 -10.91
N GLY A 328 8.93 2.57 -11.86
CA GLY A 328 9.15 3.99 -11.67
C GLY A 328 7.87 4.77 -11.91
N VAL A 329 7.51 5.66 -10.99
CA VAL A 329 6.39 6.61 -11.16
C VAL A 329 6.84 8.00 -10.73
N GLU A 330 6.51 9.03 -11.51
CA GLU A 330 6.73 10.42 -11.12
C GLU A 330 5.98 10.76 -9.82
N ALA A 331 6.64 11.48 -8.91
CA ALA A 331 6.06 11.78 -7.60
C ALA A 331 4.68 12.44 -7.69
N TYR A 332 4.48 13.39 -8.60
CA TYR A 332 3.20 14.09 -8.77
C TYR A 332 2.08 13.17 -9.28
N ALA A 333 2.41 12.04 -9.93
CA ALA A 333 1.43 11.11 -10.47
C ALA A 333 0.90 10.13 -9.41
N LEU A 334 1.55 10.07 -8.24
CA LEU A 334 1.09 9.29 -7.09
C LEU A 334 0.03 10.02 -6.27
N GLU A 335 -0.12 11.34 -6.47
CA GLU A 335 -1.10 12.17 -5.76
C GLU A 335 -2.53 11.60 -5.95
N PRO A 336 -3.25 11.24 -4.87
CA PRO A 336 -4.56 10.61 -4.98
C PRO A 336 -5.58 11.43 -5.78
N GLN A 337 -5.52 12.76 -5.73
CA GLN A 337 -6.42 13.64 -6.49
C GLN A 337 -6.19 13.56 -8.00
N LYS A 338 -4.97 13.23 -8.45
CA LYS A 338 -4.68 13.00 -9.87
C LYS A 338 -5.36 11.74 -10.36
N LEU A 339 -5.32 10.69 -9.54
CA LEU A 339 -5.80 9.36 -9.90
C LEU A 339 -7.31 9.18 -9.68
N PHE A 340 -7.87 9.83 -8.65
CA PHE A 340 -9.24 9.63 -8.17
C PHE A 340 -10.07 10.91 -8.11
N GLY A 341 -9.62 11.97 -8.78
CA GLY A 341 -10.32 13.24 -8.87
C GLY A 341 -10.31 14.03 -7.55
N ASN A 342 -10.84 15.25 -7.59
CA ASN A 342 -10.88 16.13 -6.42
C ASN A 342 -11.74 15.59 -5.28
N ASP A 343 -12.73 14.75 -5.60
CA ASP A 343 -13.60 14.09 -4.62
C ASP A 343 -13.03 12.77 -4.07
N LEU A 344 -11.89 12.31 -4.61
CA LEU A 344 -11.22 11.05 -4.30
C LEU A 344 -12.09 9.81 -4.53
N LYS A 345 -13.13 9.94 -5.36
CA LYS A 345 -14.12 8.89 -5.65
C LYS A 345 -14.24 8.58 -7.13
N THR A 346 -13.59 9.35 -8.00
CA THR A 346 -13.77 9.26 -9.45
C THR A 346 -12.44 8.98 -10.15
N ILE A 347 -12.29 7.80 -10.74
CA ILE A 347 -11.08 7.46 -11.48
C ILE A 347 -10.88 8.42 -12.64
N ASN A 348 -9.69 9.00 -12.68
CA ASN A 348 -9.15 9.69 -13.83
C ASN A 348 -8.29 8.71 -14.62
N LEU A 349 -8.89 8.13 -15.66
CA LEU A 349 -8.21 7.14 -16.49
C LEU A 349 -6.95 7.71 -17.16
N ALA A 350 -6.92 9.00 -17.50
CA ALA A 350 -5.78 9.58 -18.22
C ALA A 350 -4.48 9.54 -17.41
N ASP A 351 -4.58 9.67 -16.08
CA ASP A 351 -3.44 9.60 -15.17
C ASP A 351 -3.19 8.16 -14.68
N LEU A 352 -4.25 7.42 -14.32
CA LEU A 352 -4.13 6.04 -13.85
C LEU A 352 -3.64 5.08 -14.95
N ARG A 353 -3.98 5.34 -16.22
CA ARG A 353 -3.60 4.47 -17.35
C ARG A 353 -2.10 4.26 -17.43
N THR A 354 -1.29 5.29 -17.14
CA THR A 354 0.16 5.15 -17.27
C THR A 354 0.67 4.19 -16.21
N ILE A 355 0.17 4.24 -14.99
CA ILE A 355 0.60 3.31 -13.94
C ILE A 355 0.16 1.87 -14.26
N LEU A 356 -1.06 1.67 -14.78
CA LEU A 356 -1.53 0.36 -15.25
C LEU A 356 -0.73 -0.17 -16.46
N HIS A 357 -0.37 0.73 -17.37
CA HIS A 357 0.48 0.46 -18.53
C HIS A 357 1.85 -0.04 -18.08
N GLU A 358 2.54 0.72 -17.23
CA GLU A 358 3.86 0.35 -16.72
C GLU A 358 3.79 -0.93 -15.88
N PHE A 359 2.77 -1.08 -15.04
CA PHE A 359 2.59 -2.33 -14.29
C PHE A 359 2.41 -3.54 -15.22
N SER A 360 1.77 -3.37 -16.37
CA SER A 360 1.62 -4.45 -17.37
C SER A 360 2.96 -4.87 -17.99
N HIS A 361 3.93 -3.95 -18.12
CA HIS A 361 5.30 -4.32 -18.52
C HIS A 361 5.99 -5.21 -17.49
N THR A 362 5.76 -4.98 -16.20
CA THR A 362 6.29 -5.87 -15.14
C THR A 362 5.74 -7.30 -15.25
N LYS A 363 4.61 -7.47 -15.95
CA LYS A 363 3.92 -8.73 -16.22
C LYS A 363 4.25 -9.34 -17.60
N GLY A 364 5.17 -8.73 -18.34
CA GLY A 364 5.67 -9.24 -19.62
C GLY A 364 4.81 -8.86 -20.84
N TYR A 365 3.85 -7.96 -20.68
CA TYR A 365 3.08 -7.42 -21.80
C TYR A 365 3.87 -6.31 -22.49
N THR A 366 3.76 -6.23 -23.82
CA THR A 366 4.48 -5.27 -24.65
C THR A 366 3.54 -4.15 -25.12
N HIS A 367 4.06 -3.20 -25.89
CA HIS A 367 3.26 -2.14 -26.52
C HIS A 367 2.35 -2.61 -27.67
N ASN A 368 2.54 -3.83 -28.19
CA ASN A 368 1.83 -4.31 -29.37
C ASN A 368 0.67 -5.23 -28.96
N GLY A 369 -0.55 -4.71 -29.04
CA GLY A 369 -1.77 -5.31 -28.53
C GLY A 369 -2.49 -4.37 -27.56
N ASN A 370 -3.44 -4.92 -26.80
CA ASN A 370 -4.33 -4.13 -25.92
C ASN A 370 -4.16 -4.44 -24.42
N MET A 371 -2.97 -4.88 -24.03
CA MET A 371 -2.61 -5.17 -22.63
C MET A 371 -1.93 -4.00 -21.92
N THR A 372 -1.19 -3.15 -22.65
CA THR A 372 -0.54 -1.94 -22.11
C THR A 372 -1.25 -0.66 -22.57
N TYR A 373 -2.00 -0.73 -23.65
CA TYR A 373 -2.79 0.36 -24.23
C TYR A 373 -4.22 -0.14 -24.50
N GLN A 374 -5.18 0.76 -24.73
CA GLN A 374 -6.53 0.35 -25.13
C GLN A 374 -6.63 0.13 -26.65
N ARG A 375 -5.89 0.92 -27.45
CA ARG A 375 -5.72 0.82 -28.92
C ARG A 375 -6.99 0.51 -29.72
N VAL A 376 -8.11 1.17 -29.42
CA VAL A 376 -9.32 1.17 -30.27
C VAL A 376 -9.09 1.92 -31.58
N PRO A 377 -9.12 1.31 -32.78
CA PRO A 377 -8.76 2.05 -34.00
C PRO A 377 -9.70 3.24 -34.27
N THR A 378 -9.15 4.46 -34.34
CA THR A 378 -9.93 5.69 -34.63
C THR A 378 -10.05 6.00 -36.12
N GLY A 379 -9.25 5.34 -36.95
CA GLY A 379 -9.05 5.72 -38.35
C GLY A 379 -8.29 7.03 -38.54
N GLN A 380 -7.78 7.64 -37.45
CA GLN A 380 -7.02 8.88 -37.45
C GLN A 380 -5.53 8.59 -37.23
N ASN A 381 -4.68 9.44 -37.81
CA ASN A 381 -3.23 9.39 -37.61
C ASN A 381 -2.75 10.66 -36.88
N GLU A 382 -1.77 10.51 -35.99
CA GLU A 382 -1.05 11.57 -35.29
C GLU A 382 0.47 11.36 -35.52
N ASN A 383 1.16 12.37 -36.04
CA ASN A 383 2.59 12.30 -36.38
C ASN A 383 2.98 11.12 -37.29
N GLY A 384 2.09 10.71 -38.20
CA GLY A 384 2.32 9.58 -39.12
C GLY A 384 2.08 8.20 -38.52
N LYS A 385 1.67 8.11 -37.24
CA LYS A 385 1.26 6.88 -36.55
C LYS A 385 -0.27 6.88 -36.35
N PRO A 386 -0.94 5.71 -36.23
CA PRO A 386 -2.33 5.67 -35.78
C PRO A 386 -2.42 6.39 -34.44
N LYS A 387 -3.40 7.28 -34.32
CA LYS A 387 -3.61 8.03 -33.08
C LYS A 387 -3.92 7.05 -31.96
N ASP A 388 -3.16 7.12 -30.86
CA ASP A 388 -3.48 6.39 -29.65
C ASP A 388 -4.88 6.80 -29.18
N SER A 389 -5.71 5.79 -29.03
CA SER A 389 -7.15 5.88 -28.84
C SER A 389 -7.56 5.49 -27.44
N ASP A 390 -6.61 5.58 -26.52
CA ASP A 390 -6.84 5.43 -25.11
C ASP A 390 -7.92 6.42 -24.66
N GLY A 391 -8.81 5.95 -23.81
CA GLY A 391 -10.03 6.61 -23.39
C GLY A 391 -11.24 6.30 -24.26
N LEU A 392 -11.10 5.59 -25.39
CA LEU A 392 -12.23 5.20 -26.23
C LEU A 392 -12.73 3.78 -25.92
N PRO A 393 -14.06 3.55 -26.01
CA PRO A 393 -14.64 2.22 -25.87
C PRO A 393 -14.63 1.44 -27.20
N TYR A 394 -14.74 0.11 -27.11
CA TYR A 394 -15.10 -0.72 -28.27
C TYR A 394 -16.60 -0.66 -28.56
N ASN A 395 -16.98 -0.79 -29.83
CA ASN A 395 -18.35 -1.04 -30.26
C ASN A 395 -18.46 -2.44 -30.87
N VAL A 396 -18.87 -3.38 -30.03
CA VAL A 396 -18.96 -4.81 -30.35
C VAL A 396 -20.37 -5.24 -30.74
N CYS A 397 -21.32 -4.32 -30.95
CA CYS A 397 -22.72 -4.65 -31.22
C CYS A 397 -22.92 -5.52 -32.47
N SER A 398 -22.00 -5.46 -33.44
CA SER A 398 -22.06 -6.30 -34.65
C SER A 398 -21.90 -7.80 -34.36
N LEU A 399 -21.41 -8.17 -33.17
CA LEU A 399 -21.12 -9.55 -32.78
C LEU A 399 -22.25 -10.22 -31.99
N TYR A 400 -23.24 -9.46 -31.49
CA TYR A 400 -24.21 -9.94 -30.51
C TYR A 400 -25.64 -9.52 -30.84
N GLY A 401 -26.61 -10.35 -30.46
CA GLY A 401 -28.05 -10.02 -30.53
C GLY A 401 -28.71 -10.17 -31.91
N GLY A 402 -27.95 -10.48 -32.96
CA GLY A 402 -28.48 -10.86 -34.27
C GLY A 402 -28.96 -12.32 -34.33
N GLN A 403 -29.65 -12.68 -35.42
CA GLN A 403 -30.11 -14.06 -35.64
C GLN A 403 -28.91 -15.03 -35.72
N GLY A 404 -28.87 -16.02 -34.82
CA GLY A 404 -27.77 -16.99 -34.72
C GLY A 404 -26.53 -16.49 -33.97
N GLN A 405 -26.55 -15.27 -33.42
CA GLN A 405 -25.48 -14.74 -32.58
C GLN A 405 -25.77 -14.98 -31.08
N SER A 406 -24.70 -15.02 -30.29
CA SER A 406 -24.81 -15.07 -28.83
C SER A 406 -25.43 -13.78 -28.28
N ALA A 407 -26.02 -13.89 -27.08
CA ALA A 407 -26.40 -12.72 -26.31
C ALA A 407 -25.15 -11.94 -25.86
N PHE A 408 -25.30 -10.63 -25.72
CA PHE A 408 -24.24 -9.77 -25.18
C PHE A 408 -23.96 -10.15 -23.70
N PRO A 409 -22.70 -10.31 -23.28
CA PRO A 409 -22.35 -10.82 -21.96
C PRO A 409 -22.48 -9.75 -20.85
N SER A 410 -23.69 -9.24 -20.63
CA SER A 410 -24.02 -8.26 -19.59
C SER A 410 -24.55 -8.87 -18.29
N ASN A 411 -24.98 -10.13 -18.33
CA ASN A 411 -25.85 -10.71 -17.29
C ASN A 411 -25.10 -11.54 -16.24
N TYR A 412 -23.95 -11.05 -15.78
CA TYR A 412 -23.24 -11.63 -14.63
C TYR A 412 -23.18 -10.62 -13.48
N PRO A 413 -23.09 -11.08 -12.21
CA PRO A 413 -23.04 -10.18 -11.05
C PRO A 413 -21.95 -9.13 -11.20
N ASN A 414 -22.30 -7.87 -10.93
CA ASN A 414 -21.36 -6.75 -11.03
C ASN A 414 -20.71 -6.61 -12.43
N SER A 415 -21.39 -7.01 -13.50
CA SER A 415 -20.88 -6.75 -14.86
C SER A 415 -20.61 -5.27 -15.08
N ILE A 416 -19.50 -4.98 -15.73
CA ILE A 416 -19.14 -3.64 -16.23
C ILE A 416 -19.59 -3.42 -17.68
N TYR A 417 -20.10 -4.47 -18.33
CA TYR A 417 -20.51 -4.45 -19.74
C TYR A 417 -22.02 -4.22 -19.82
N HIS A 418 -22.42 -2.95 -19.85
CA HIS A 418 -23.83 -2.57 -19.88
C HIS A 418 -24.37 -2.31 -21.29
N ASN A 419 -23.49 -1.93 -22.22
CA ASN A 419 -23.85 -1.55 -23.58
C ASN A 419 -22.79 -2.07 -24.57
N CYS A 420 -23.23 -2.77 -25.62
CA CYS A 420 -22.32 -3.28 -26.65
C CYS A 420 -21.63 -2.18 -27.46
N ALA A 421 -22.14 -0.95 -27.46
CA ALA A 421 -21.54 0.17 -28.16
C ALA A 421 -20.52 0.95 -27.32
N ASP A 422 -20.45 0.65 -26.02
CA ASP A 422 -19.64 1.37 -25.03
C ASP A 422 -18.95 0.39 -24.08
N VAL A 423 -18.08 -0.45 -24.66
CA VAL A 423 -17.35 -1.47 -23.91
C VAL A 423 -15.98 -0.93 -23.49
N PRO A 424 -15.61 -0.95 -22.20
CA PRO A 424 -14.26 -0.59 -21.75
C PRO A 424 -13.19 -1.41 -22.48
N ALA A 425 -12.29 -0.72 -23.19
CA ALA A 425 -11.35 -1.36 -24.10
C ALA A 425 -10.04 -1.77 -23.41
N GLY A 426 -9.53 -2.95 -23.78
CA GLY A 426 -8.24 -3.48 -23.34
C GLY A 426 -8.16 -3.73 -21.83
N PHE A 427 -6.97 -4.12 -21.36
CA PHE A 427 -6.73 -4.38 -19.93
C PHE A 427 -6.94 -3.11 -19.08
N LEU A 428 -6.44 -1.96 -19.55
CA LEU A 428 -6.54 -0.68 -18.85
C LEU A 428 -7.99 -0.27 -18.61
N GLY A 429 -8.83 -0.29 -19.66
CA GLY A 429 -10.22 0.13 -19.57
C GLY A 429 -11.05 -0.80 -18.68
N VAL A 430 -10.89 -2.11 -18.83
CA VAL A 430 -11.58 -3.10 -17.99
C VAL A 430 -11.18 -2.94 -16.52
N THR A 431 -9.88 -2.81 -16.25
CA THR A 431 -9.37 -2.66 -14.88
C THR A 431 -9.85 -1.37 -14.23
N ALA A 432 -9.82 -0.25 -14.95
CA ALA A 432 -10.33 1.03 -14.45
C ALA A 432 -11.84 0.99 -14.18
N ALA A 433 -12.65 0.38 -15.07
CA ALA A 433 -14.09 0.26 -14.86
C ALA A 433 -14.43 -0.58 -13.61
N VAL A 434 -13.72 -1.69 -13.40
CA VAL A 434 -13.88 -2.50 -12.17
C VAL A 434 -13.40 -1.75 -10.94
N TRP A 435 -12.28 -1.04 -11.03
CA TRP A 435 -11.76 -0.24 -9.93
C TRP A 435 -12.78 0.84 -9.52
N GLN A 436 -13.39 1.55 -10.48
CA GLN A 436 -14.46 2.52 -10.20
C GLN A 436 -15.66 1.87 -9.51
N GLN A 437 -16.08 0.68 -9.99
CA GLN A 437 -17.16 -0.07 -9.35
C GLN A 437 -16.83 -0.40 -7.88
N LEU A 438 -15.61 -0.84 -7.58
CA LEU A 438 -15.20 -1.18 -6.21
C LEU A 438 -15.10 0.06 -5.31
N ILE A 439 -14.70 1.23 -5.85
CA ILE A 439 -14.78 2.51 -5.13
C ILE A 439 -16.24 2.80 -4.75
N ASN A 440 -17.17 2.70 -5.70
CA ASN A 440 -18.60 2.97 -5.46
C ASN A 440 -19.21 2.03 -4.41
N GLN A 441 -18.66 0.83 -4.27
CA GLN A 441 -19.09 -0.18 -3.31
C GLN A 441 -18.36 -0.10 -1.95
N ASN A 442 -17.39 0.82 -1.80
CA ASN A 442 -16.48 0.88 -0.66
C ASN A 442 -15.78 -0.48 -0.38
N ALA A 443 -15.42 -1.18 -1.45
CA ALA A 443 -14.92 -2.55 -1.42
C ALA A 443 -13.38 -2.65 -1.55
N LEU A 444 -12.68 -1.52 -1.54
CA LEU A 444 -11.21 -1.45 -1.62
C LEU A 444 -10.60 -1.29 -0.23
N PRO A 445 -9.38 -1.80 0.01
CA PRO A 445 -8.66 -1.57 1.26
C PRO A 445 -8.55 -0.09 1.62
N ILE A 446 -8.12 0.73 0.67
CA ILE A 446 -7.93 2.17 0.84
C ILE A 446 -9.13 2.93 0.24
N ASP A 447 -9.91 3.54 1.12
CA ASP A 447 -10.90 4.57 0.84
C ASP A 447 -10.25 5.94 1.03
N TYR A 448 -9.73 6.50 -0.06
CA TYR A 448 -9.02 7.79 -0.07
C TYR A 448 -9.89 8.95 0.42
N ALA A 449 -11.20 8.91 0.14
CA ALA A 449 -12.12 9.97 0.52
C ALA A 449 -12.35 10.06 2.04
N ASN A 450 -12.00 9.01 2.79
CA ASN A 450 -12.22 8.92 4.23
C ASN A 450 -10.93 9.00 5.07
N LEU A 451 -9.76 9.16 4.42
CA LEU A 451 -8.48 9.22 5.14
C LEU A 451 -8.33 10.48 6.00
N SER A 452 -8.97 11.58 5.61
CA SER A 452 -8.93 12.85 6.35
C SER A 452 -9.60 12.77 7.72
N ALA A 453 -10.47 11.78 7.95
CA ALA A 453 -11.14 11.55 9.24
C ALA A 453 -10.23 10.87 10.29
N GLN A 454 -9.04 10.41 9.90
CA GLN A 454 -8.13 9.69 10.81
C GLN A 454 -7.43 10.66 11.77
N THR A 455 -7.54 10.41 13.08
CA THR A 455 -6.79 11.12 14.13
C THR A 455 -5.28 10.97 13.93
N ASN A 456 -4.51 12.04 14.10
CA ASN A 456 -3.05 11.99 14.09
C ASN A 456 -2.52 11.88 15.53
N TYR A 457 -1.80 10.79 15.84
CA TYR A 457 -1.32 10.49 17.19
C TYR A 457 0.03 11.16 17.57
N ASN A 458 0.49 12.19 16.85
CA ASN A 458 1.78 12.87 17.10
C ASN A 458 2.94 11.91 17.42
N LEU A 459 3.12 10.88 16.58
CA LEU A 459 4.15 9.88 16.77
C LEU A 459 5.54 10.47 16.57
N ASN A 460 6.52 9.96 17.32
CA ASN A 460 7.92 10.35 17.18
C ASN A 460 8.45 9.94 15.79
N ALA A 461 9.37 10.73 15.24
CA ALA A 461 10.09 10.38 14.02
C ALA A 461 11.10 9.23 14.22
N SER A 462 11.46 8.93 15.47
CA SER A 462 12.36 7.83 15.84
C SER A 462 11.79 7.04 17.01
N LEU A 463 12.08 5.74 17.05
CA LEU A 463 11.70 4.89 18.18
C LEU A 463 12.48 5.27 19.44
N ASN A 464 11.78 5.58 20.53
CA ASN A 464 12.40 5.74 21.83
C ASN A 464 12.77 4.35 22.39
N THR A 465 14.04 3.98 22.25
CA THR A 465 14.57 2.68 22.72
C THR A 465 15.04 2.72 24.18
N GLN A 466 15.09 3.89 24.84
CA GLN A 466 15.54 4.01 26.22
C GLN A 466 14.55 3.39 27.21
N ASP A 467 13.24 3.55 26.98
CA ASP A 467 12.20 2.91 27.79
C ASP A 467 12.21 1.39 27.68
N LEU A 468 12.73 0.85 26.56
CA LEU A 468 12.84 -0.59 26.32
C LEU A 468 14.04 -1.21 27.06
N ALA A 469 15.12 -0.44 27.27
CA ALA A 469 16.28 -0.90 28.04
C ALA A 469 15.97 -0.96 29.54
N ASN A 470 15.13 -0.03 30.04
CA ASN A 470 14.75 0.03 31.46
C ASN A 470 13.68 -0.99 31.86
N SER A 471 13.00 -1.66 30.91
CA SER A 471 12.04 -2.73 31.20
C SER A 471 12.65 -4.13 31.19
N MET A 472 13.95 -4.26 30.89
CA MET A 472 14.71 -5.54 30.94
C MET A 472 15.67 -5.64 32.13
N LEU A 473 15.64 -4.65 33.03
CA LEU A 473 16.31 -4.63 34.35
C LEU A 473 15.24 -4.70 35.44
#